data_AF-A0A060C365-F1
#
_entry.id   AF-A0A060C365-F1
#
_cell.length_a   1.000
_cell.length_b   1.000
_cell.length_c   1.000
_cell.angle_alpha   90.00
_cell.angle_beta   90.00
_cell.angle_gamma   90.00
#
_symmetry.space_group_name_H-M   'P 1'
#
loop_
_entity.id
_entity.type
_entity.pdbx_description
1 polymer ?
#
loop_
_entity_poly.entity_id
_entity_poly.type
_entity_poly.pdbx_seq_one_letter_code
_entity_poly.pdbx_strand_id
1 'polypeptide(L)'
;METVSLEVDGGGAAGDGTAGGGLVFLKVPGPGRYEYSFHLPDGLVVPDPASRHQPEDVFGPSEVIDLSQHGERDLVWRGRPWEDMVVYELHVGSFTDEGTFSAAIERLDHLSALGITAIQLMPIADFHGRWNWGYDGVLPYAADGSYGRPEDLMRLVEAAHQRG
;
A
#
# COMPACT_ATOMS: atom_id res chain seq x y z
N MET A 1 -27.00 -16.33 13.42
CA MET A 1 -26.30 -15.04 13.40
C MET A 1 -25.10 -15.25 12.50
N GLU A 2 -24.99 -14.49 11.42
CA GLU A 2 -23.85 -14.57 10.51
C GLU A 2 -22.65 -13.94 11.22
N THR A 3 -21.63 -14.75 11.52
CA THR A 3 -20.46 -14.32 12.29
C THR A 3 -19.25 -14.28 11.36
N VAL A 4 -18.54 -13.15 11.37
CA VAL A 4 -17.21 -13.02 10.76
C VAL A 4 -16.18 -13.19 11.87
N SER A 5 -15.13 -13.96 11.61
CA SER A 5 -14.00 -14.15 12.54
C SER A 5 -12.67 -13.76 11.89
N LEU A 6 -11.65 -13.57 12.71
CA LEU A 6 -10.32 -13.10 12.30
C LEU A 6 -9.31 -14.22 12.48
N GLU A 7 -8.55 -14.57 11.45
CA GLU A 7 -7.34 -15.38 11.59
C GLU A 7 -6.12 -14.44 11.70
N VAL A 8 -5.18 -14.76 12.59
CA VAL A 8 -3.94 -13.99 12.79
C VAL A 8 -2.75 -14.95 12.80
N ASP A 9 -1.72 -14.67 11.99
CA ASP A 9 -0.46 -15.42 11.85
C ASP A 9 -0.64 -16.94 11.61
N GLY A 10 -1.65 -17.34 10.83
CA GLY A 10 -1.95 -18.76 10.58
C GLY A 10 -2.52 -19.51 11.80
N GLY A 11 -2.89 -18.78 12.86
CA GLY A 11 -3.54 -19.32 14.04
C GLY A 11 -4.99 -19.72 13.79
N GLY A 12 -5.65 -20.33 14.79
CA GLY A 12 -7.10 -20.54 14.70
C GLY A 12 -7.85 -19.21 14.70
N ALA A 13 -9.02 -19.17 14.06
CA ALA A 13 -9.89 -18.00 14.05
C ALA A 13 -10.12 -17.48 15.48
N ALA A 14 -9.61 -16.29 15.76
CA ALA A 14 -9.63 -15.61 17.04
C ALA A 14 -10.62 -14.45 17.01
N GLY A 15 -11.57 -14.47 17.94
CA GLY A 15 -12.57 -13.42 18.09
C GLY A 15 -13.77 -13.59 17.18
N ASP A 16 -14.95 -13.53 17.78
CA ASP A 16 -16.24 -13.34 17.13
C ASP A 16 -16.66 -11.88 17.33
N GLY A 17 -16.81 -11.15 16.23
CA GLY A 17 -17.29 -9.79 16.29
C GLY A 17 -18.80 -9.78 16.08
N THR A 18 -19.54 -9.14 16.97
CA THR A 18 -20.93 -8.76 16.69
C THR A 18 -21.06 -7.25 16.85
N ALA A 19 -21.44 -6.54 15.79
CA ALA A 19 -21.98 -5.19 15.90
C ALA A 19 -23.24 -5.03 15.04
N GLY A 20 -24.18 -4.23 15.56
CA GLY A 20 -25.45 -3.96 14.89
C GLY A 20 -25.24 -3.20 13.58
N GLY A 21 -26.14 -3.41 12.61
CA GLY A 21 -26.09 -2.69 11.34
C GLY A 21 -25.02 -3.17 10.35
N GLY A 22 -24.50 -4.40 10.49
CA GLY A 22 -23.54 -5.01 9.55
C GLY A 22 -22.06 -4.70 9.84
N LEU A 23 -21.77 -4.09 10.99
CA LEU A 23 -20.39 -3.84 11.44
C LEU A 23 -19.88 -5.02 12.27
N VAL A 24 -18.58 -5.26 12.21
CA VAL A 24 -17.89 -6.29 13.00
C VAL A 24 -16.60 -5.67 13.52
N PHE A 25 -16.34 -5.82 14.82
CA PHE A 25 -15.09 -5.38 15.46
C PHE A 25 -14.34 -6.59 16.02
N LEU A 26 -13.08 -6.73 15.64
CA LEU A 26 -12.19 -7.81 16.05
C LEU A 26 -10.89 -7.17 16.58
N LYS A 27 -10.27 -7.81 17.58
CA LYS A 27 -9.07 -7.28 18.23
C LYS A 27 -7.86 -8.18 17.94
N VAL A 28 -6.76 -7.56 17.53
CA VAL A 28 -5.45 -8.21 17.42
C VAL A 28 -4.67 -8.13 18.76
N PRO A 29 -3.66 -9.00 18.98
CA PRO A 29 -3.00 -9.17 20.30
C PRO A 29 -2.23 -7.96 20.86
N GLY A 30 -2.09 -6.87 20.10
CA GLY A 30 -1.37 -5.67 20.49
C GLY A 30 -0.64 -5.03 19.30
N PRO A 31 0.25 -4.05 19.52
CA PRO A 31 1.14 -3.55 18.46
C PRO A 31 2.10 -4.66 18.01
N GLY A 32 2.42 -4.70 16.73
CA GLY A 32 3.28 -5.71 16.13
C GLY A 32 2.99 -5.88 14.65
N ARG A 33 3.81 -6.70 13.99
CA ARG A 33 3.61 -7.12 12.62
C ARG A 33 2.84 -8.43 12.64
N TYR A 34 1.62 -8.40 12.12
CA TYR A 34 0.73 -9.55 12.06
C TYR A 34 0.17 -9.68 10.66
N GLU A 35 0.03 -10.91 10.20
CA GLU A 35 -0.72 -11.23 8.99
C GLU A 35 -2.11 -11.74 9.40
N TYR A 36 -3.15 -11.33 8.67
CA TYR A 36 -4.53 -11.64 9.04
C TYR A 36 -5.45 -11.86 7.85
N SER A 37 -6.55 -12.58 8.10
CA SER A 37 -7.63 -12.78 7.11
C SER A 37 -8.98 -12.87 7.79
N PHE A 38 -10.04 -12.51 7.07
CA PHE A 38 -11.40 -12.66 7.57
C PHE A 38 -11.97 -14.00 7.12
N HIS A 39 -12.60 -14.70 8.07
CA HIS A 39 -13.37 -15.92 7.83
C HIS A 39 -14.85 -15.56 7.80
N LEU A 40 -15.51 -15.86 6.68
CA LEU A 40 -16.92 -15.60 6.46
C LEU A 40 -17.79 -16.80 6.88
N PRO A 41 -19.11 -16.60 7.12
CA PRO A 41 -20.01 -17.68 7.57
C PRO A 41 -20.11 -18.88 6.62
N ASP A 42 -19.81 -18.69 5.33
CA ASP A 42 -19.83 -19.73 4.30
C ASP A 42 -18.51 -20.50 4.18
N GLY A 43 -17.52 -20.16 5.02
CA GLY A 43 -16.19 -20.78 5.04
C GLY A 43 -15.18 -20.13 4.10
N LEU A 44 -15.53 -19.04 3.41
CA LEU A 44 -14.56 -18.28 2.64
C LEU A 44 -13.56 -17.57 3.56
N VAL A 45 -12.29 -17.64 3.19
CA VAL A 45 -11.21 -16.85 3.79
C VAL A 45 -10.84 -15.76 2.80
N VAL A 46 -10.95 -14.51 3.24
CA VAL A 46 -10.76 -13.33 2.37
C VAL A 46 -9.78 -12.34 2.99
N PRO A 47 -9.02 -11.59 2.18
CA PRO A 47 -8.22 -10.48 2.67
C PRO A 47 -9.11 -9.36 3.22
N ASP A 48 -8.48 -8.38 3.86
CA ASP A 48 -9.16 -7.13 4.18
C ASP A 48 -9.37 -6.30 2.91
N PRO A 49 -10.62 -5.98 2.51
CA PRO A 49 -10.86 -5.06 1.39
C PRO A 49 -10.30 -3.65 1.62
N ALA A 50 -9.98 -3.30 2.87
CA ALA A 50 -9.29 -2.08 3.28
C ALA A 50 -7.85 -2.33 3.74
N SER A 51 -7.23 -3.43 3.30
CA SER A 51 -5.83 -3.79 3.59
C SER A 51 -4.87 -2.63 3.33
N ARG A 52 -3.85 -2.52 4.17
CA ARG A 52 -2.75 -1.56 3.99
C ARG A 52 -1.58 -2.15 3.22
N HIS A 53 -1.48 -3.47 3.14
CA HIS A 53 -0.44 -4.18 2.41
C HIS A 53 -0.76 -5.68 2.29
N GLN A 54 -0.49 -6.26 1.12
CA GLN A 54 -0.56 -7.70 0.89
C GLN A 54 0.84 -8.27 0.64
N PRO A 55 1.42 -9.04 1.58
CA PRO A 55 2.69 -9.73 1.35
C PRO A 55 2.58 -10.87 0.33
N GLU A 56 1.40 -11.47 0.17
CA GLU A 56 1.18 -12.67 -0.66
C GLU A 56 0.08 -12.46 -1.73
N ASP A 57 0.12 -11.33 -2.45
CA ASP A 57 -0.83 -10.97 -3.53
C ASP A 57 -2.27 -10.75 -3.00
N VAL A 58 -3.19 -10.35 -3.88
CA VAL A 58 -4.55 -9.89 -3.56
C VAL A 58 -5.44 -10.93 -2.88
N PHE A 59 -5.07 -12.22 -2.91
CA PHE A 59 -5.80 -13.30 -2.24
C PHE A 59 -5.17 -13.73 -0.91
N GLY A 60 -3.93 -13.31 -0.65
CA GLY A 60 -3.20 -13.65 0.55
C GLY A 60 -3.67 -12.90 1.80
N PRO A 61 -3.08 -13.20 2.96
CA PRO A 61 -3.39 -12.47 4.17
C PRO A 61 -2.97 -11.00 4.06
N SER A 62 -3.70 -10.14 4.75
CA SER A 62 -3.38 -8.72 4.91
C SER A 62 -2.38 -8.52 6.03
N GLU A 63 -1.49 -7.54 5.91
CA GLU A 63 -0.51 -7.21 6.95
C GLU A 63 -0.96 -5.97 7.75
N VAL A 64 -0.86 -6.04 9.08
CA VAL A 64 -0.98 -4.88 9.95
C VAL A 64 0.24 -3.97 9.75
N ILE A 65 0.00 -2.76 9.24
CA ILE A 65 1.03 -1.76 9.00
C ILE A 65 0.93 -0.64 10.04
N ASP A 66 2.02 -0.42 10.79
CA ASP A 66 2.16 0.71 11.72
C ASP A 66 2.85 1.89 11.03
N LEU A 67 2.04 2.84 10.56
CA LEU A 67 2.52 4.05 9.88
C LEU A 67 3.10 5.10 10.83
N SER A 68 2.89 4.98 12.15
CA SER A 68 3.40 5.96 13.11
C SER A 68 4.92 5.97 13.20
N GLN A 69 5.57 4.86 12.83
CA GLN A 69 7.02 4.72 12.82
C GLN A 69 7.70 5.54 11.70
N HIS A 70 6.93 6.00 10.71
CA HIS A 70 7.43 6.89 9.65
C HIS A 70 7.23 8.38 9.98
N GLY A 71 6.78 8.70 11.20
CA GLY A 71 6.43 10.05 11.65
C GLY A 71 7.60 11.02 11.80
N GLU A 72 7.42 12.20 11.20
CA GLU A 72 8.13 13.48 11.38
C GLU A 72 9.65 13.45 11.16
N ARG A 73 10.06 13.44 9.89
CA ARG A 73 11.37 13.98 9.50
C ARG A 73 11.17 15.43 9.06
N ASP A 74 12.12 16.31 9.40
CA ASP A 74 12.11 17.77 9.20
C ASP A 74 12.06 18.23 7.72
N LEU A 75 11.09 17.74 6.95
CA LEU A 75 10.83 18.15 5.59
C LEU A 75 9.71 19.18 5.58
N VAL A 76 10.11 20.45 5.44
CA VAL A 76 9.19 21.56 5.19
C VAL A 76 8.87 21.63 3.68
N TRP A 77 8.43 20.52 3.09
CA TRP A 77 7.86 20.56 1.74
C TRP A 77 6.44 21.12 1.80
N ARG A 78 6.14 22.13 0.99
CA ARG A 78 4.83 22.81 0.98
C ARG A 78 4.07 22.62 -0.34
N GLY A 79 4.58 21.74 -1.20
CA GLY A 79 4.13 21.65 -2.58
C GLY A 79 4.66 22.79 -3.46
N ARG A 80 4.19 22.80 -4.71
CA ARG A 80 4.43 23.84 -5.70
C ARG A 80 3.09 24.38 -6.23
N PRO A 81 3.05 25.63 -6.72
CA PRO A 81 1.91 26.13 -7.50
C PRO A 81 1.61 25.24 -8.69
N TRP A 82 0.33 25.13 -9.08
CA TRP A 82 -0.09 24.28 -10.19
C TRP A 82 0.46 24.77 -11.53
N GLU A 83 0.58 26.08 -11.70
CA GLU A 83 1.15 26.73 -12.88
C GLU A 83 2.64 26.41 -13.12
N ASP A 84 3.35 25.89 -12.11
CA ASP A 84 4.75 25.46 -12.21
C ASP A 84 4.88 23.96 -12.59
N MET A 85 3.77 23.26 -12.82
CA MET A 85 3.75 21.81 -13.02
C MET A 85 4.15 21.40 -14.44
N VAL A 86 5.22 20.61 -14.51
CA VAL A 86 5.63 19.83 -15.67
C VAL A 86 5.54 18.38 -15.24
N VAL A 87 4.43 17.73 -15.63
CA VAL A 87 4.05 16.40 -15.17
C VAL A 87 4.75 15.32 -15.98
N TYR A 88 5.34 14.35 -15.29
CA TYR A 88 5.88 13.12 -15.87
C TYR A 88 5.07 11.93 -15.35
N GLU A 89 4.33 11.26 -16.24
CA GLU A 89 3.63 10.03 -15.90
C GLU A 89 4.60 8.85 -15.82
N LEU A 90 4.53 8.08 -14.73
CA LEU A 90 5.46 7.02 -14.39
C LEU A 90 4.72 5.73 -14.04
N HIS A 91 5.03 4.67 -14.77
CA HIS A 91 4.64 3.29 -14.44
C HIS A 91 5.76 2.61 -13.65
N VAL A 92 5.52 2.29 -12.37
CA VAL A 92 6.57 1.81 -11.45
C VAL A 92 7.23 0.53 -11.97
N GLY A 93 6.41 -0.44 -12.41
CA GLY A 93 6.89 -1.74 -12.87
C GLY A 93 7.71 -1.73 -14.16
N SER A 94 7.72 -0.64 -14.93
CA SER A 94 8.47 -0.55 -16.20
C SER A 94 9.44 0.62 -16.28
N PHE A 95 9.49 1.47 -15.26
CA PHE A 95 10.36 2.64 -15.26
C PHE A 95 11.84 2.28 -15.05
N THR A 96 12.10 1.16 -14.38
CA THR A 96 13.42 0.57 -14.13
C THR A 96 13.37 -0.93 -14.40
N ASP A 97 14.53 -1.58 -14.55
CA ASP A 97 14.60 -3.03 -14.76
C ASP A 97 14.07 -3.81 -13.54
N GLU A 98 14.30 -3.26 -12.34
CA GLU A 98 13.82 -3.81 -11.07
C GLU A 98 12.31 -3.61 -10.91
N GLY A 99 11.76 -2.51 -11.41
CA GLY A 99 10.33 -2.21 -11.38
C GLY A 99 9.79 -1.89 -9.97
N THR A 100 10.57 -1.20 -9.14
CA THR A 100 10.23 -0.95 -7.72
C THR A 100 10.25 0.54 -7.35
N PHE A 101 9.57 0.92 -6.27
CA PHE A 101 9.65 2.27 -5.71
C PHE A 101 11.09 2.64 -5.34
N SER A 102 11.85 1.71 -4.75
CA SER A 102 13.25 1.93 -4.38
C SER A 102 14.14 2.19 -5.60
N ALA A 103 13.99 1.44 -6.69
CA ALA A 103 14.73 1.69 -7.92
C ALA A 103 14.34 3.00 -8.60
N ALA A 104 13.06 3.42 -8.49
CA ALA A 104 12.62 4.70 -9.02
C ALA A 104 13.31 5.90 -8.33
N ILE A 105 13.66 5.79 -7.05
CA ILE A 105 14.40 6.83 -6.30
C ILE A 105 15.73 7.16 -6.99
N GLU A 106 16.43 6.17 -7.53
CA GLU A 106 17.74 6.33 -8.18
C GLU A 106 17.68 7.18 -9.45
N ARG A 107 16.48 7.41 -10.01
CA ARG A 107 16.27 8.19 -11.23
C ARG A 107 15.71 9.59 -10.97
N LEU A 108 15.42 9.95 -9.71
CA LEU A 108 14.84 11.26 -9.39
C LEU A 108 15.78 12.42 -9.76
N ASP A 109 17.09 12.26 -9.61
CA ASP A 109 18.06 13.29 -10.02
C ASP A 109 18.02 13.54 -11.53
N HIS A 110 17.79 12.48 -12.31
CA HIS A 110 17.63 12.59 -13.76
C HIS A 110 16.34 13.35 -14.12
N LEU A 111 15.20 13.02 -13.48
CA LEU A 111 13.92 13.70 -13.72
C LEU A 111 14.00 15.19 -13.34
N SER A 112 14.62 15.49 -12.20
CA SER A 112 14.85 16.87 -11.76
C SER A 112 15.74 17.64 -12.74
N ALA A 113 16.85 17.04 -13.21
CA ALA A 113 17.72 17.65 -14.21
C ALA A 113 17.06 17.85 -15.58
N LEU A 114 16.10 17.00 -15.94
CA LEU A 114 15.27 17.13 -17.14
C LEU A 114 14.30 18.33 -17.05
N GLY A 115 14.01 18.81 -15.84
CA GLY A 115 13.08 19.91 -15.58
C GLY A 115 11.65 19.47 -15.24
N ILE A 116 11.45 18.18 -14.92
CA ILE A 116 10.17 17.68 -14.41
C ILE A 116 9.96 18.23 -13.00
N THR A 117 8.72 18.65 -12.70
CA THR A 117 8.37 19.23 -11.39
C THR A 117 7.26 18.47 -10.66
N ALA A 118 6.63 17.48 -11.31
CA ALA A 118 5.72 16.56 -10.68
C ALA A 118 5.78 15.17 -11.32
N ILE A 119 5.77 14.14 -10.48
CA ILE A 119 5.64 12.74 -10.90
C ILE A 119 4.18 12.34 -10.70
N GLN A 120 3.54 11.89 -11.78
CA GLN A 120 2.23 11.24 -11.74
C GLN A 120 2.47 9.74 -11.77
N LEU A 121 2.30 9.07 -10.64
CA LEU A 121 2.29 7.61 -10.64
C LEU A 121 1.03 7.10 -11.35
N MET A 122 1.19 6.14 -12.26
CA MET A 122 0.08 5.28 -12.67
C MET A 122 -0.49 4.54 -11.45
N PRO A 123 -1.72 3.99 -11.51
CA PRO A 123 -2.34 3.38 -10.35
C PRO A 123 -1.46 2.30 -9.70
N ILE A 124 -1.37 2.35 -8.36
CA ILE A 124 -0.53 1.46 -7.56
C ILE A 124 -1.35 0.56 -6.64
N ALA A 125 -2.69 0.58 -6.73
CA ALA A 125 -3.55 -0.29 -5.93
C ALA A 125 -3.23 -1.77 -6.23
N ASP A 126 -3.19 -2.61 -5.21
CA ASP A 126 -2.84 -4.03 -5.31
C ASP A 126 -3.73 -4.75 -6.33
N PHE A 127 -3.10 -5.48 -7.25
CA PHE A 127 -3.75 -6.21 -8.34
C PHE A 127 -3.22 -7.64 -8.41
N HIS A 128 -3.98 -8.52 -9.06
CA HIS A 128 -3.53 -9.91 -9.17
C HIS A 128 -2.29 -10.05 -10.08
N GLY A 129 -1.26 -10.70 -9.56
CA GLY A 129 -0.06 -11.08 -10.30
C GLY A 129 1.02 -10.00 -10.30
N ARG A 130 2.10 -10.24 -11.07
CA ARG A 130 3.33 -9.42 -10.98
C ARG A 130 3.33 -8.18 -11.88
N TRP A 131 2.57 -8.18 -12.97
CA TRP A 131 2.66 -7.15 -13.99
C TRP A 131 1.27 -6.69 -14.41
N ASN A 132 0.97 -5.42 -14.17
CA ASN A 132 -0.28 -4.79 -14.57
C ASN A 132 -0.06 -3.28 -14.71
N TRP A 133 -0.87 -2.60 -15.52
CA TRP A 133 -0.87 -1.13 -15.58
C TRP A 133 -1.52 -0.48 -14.35
N GLY A 134 -2.18 -1.26 -13.49
CA GLY A 134 -2.75 -0.85 -12.22
C GLY A 134 -4.26 -0.57 -12.24
N TYR A 135 -4.90 -0.55 -13.42
CA TYR A 135 -6.33 -0.27 -13.54
C TYR A 135 -7.24 -1.44 -13.11
N ASP A 136 -6.66 -2.63 -12.91
CA ASP A 136 -7.34 -3.82 -12.37
C ASP A 136 -7.20 -3.93 -10.84
N GLY A 137 -6.69 -2.90 -10.16
CA GLY A 137 -6.47 -2.91 -8.71
C GLY A 137 -7.77 -3.15 -7.92
N VAL A 138 -7.71 -4.07 -6.96
CA VAL A 138 -8.86 -4.52 -6.15
C VAL A 138 -8.74 -4.11 -4.68
N LEU A 139 -7.54 -3.79 -4.20
CA LEU A 139 -7.31 -3.29 -2.82
C LEU A 139 -6.82 -1.85 -2.86
N PRO A 140 -7.72 -0.84 -2.85
CA PRO A 140 -7.38 0.55 -3.12
C PRO A 140 -6.54 1.23 -2.02
N TYR A 141 -6.38 0.59 -0.86
CA TYR A 141 -5.62 1.10 0.28
C TYR A 141 -4.25 0.44 0.45
N ALA A 142 -3.95 -0.58 -0.36
CA ALA A 142 -2.68 -1.27 -0.40
C ALA A 142 -1.95 -0.89 -1.69
N ALA A 143 -0.72 -0.41 -1.56
CA ALA A 143 0.18 -0.34 -2.71
C ALA A 143 0.61 -1.76 -3.07
N ASP A 144 0.63 -2.07 -4.37
CA ASP A 144 0.96 -3.40 -4.89
C ASP A 144 2.32 -3.89 -4.36
N GLY A 145 2.30 -5.07 -3.73
CA GLY A 145 3.48 -5.62 -3.07
C GLY A 145 4.64 -5.91 -4.02
N SER A 146 4.40 -6.06 -5.33
CA SER A 146 5.47 -6.27 -6.32
C SER A 146 6.32 -5.03 -6.55
N TYR A 147 5.80 -3.83 -6.27
CA TYR A 147 6.53 -2.56 -6.35
C TYR A 147 7.37 -2.26 -5.10
N GLY A 148 7.09 -2.95 -4.00
CA GLY A 148 7.75 -2.77 -2.71
C GLY A 148 6.72 -2.65 -1.59
N ARG A 149 7.22 -2.41 -0.38
CA ARG A 149 6.37 -2.25 0.80
C ARG A 149 5.85 -0.81 0.92
N PRO A 150 4.84 -0.55 1.79
CA PRO A 150 4.38 0.82 2.03
C PRO A 150 5.50 1.78 2.43
N GLU A 151 6.51 1.30 3.16
CA GLU A 151 7.67 2.10 3.56
C GLU A 151 8.55 2.50 2.36
N ASP A 152 8.61 1.69 1.30
CA ASP A 152 9.32 2.02 0.05
C ASP A 152 8.63 3.16 -0.70
N LEU A 153 7.29 3.12 -0.80
CA LEU A 153 6.51 4.21 -1.39
C LEU A 153 6.69 5.52 -0.61
N MET A 154 6.69 5.45 0.73
CA MET A 154 6.96 6.61 1.58
C MET A 154 8.34 7.20 1.31
N ARG A 155 9.37 6.34 1.19
CA ARG A 155 10.73 6.77 0.84
C ARG A 155 10.80 7.41 -0.55
N LEU A 156 10.05 6.90 -1.53
CA LEU A 156 9.98 7.51 -2.86
C LEU A 156 9.40 8.92 -2.81
N VAL A 157 8.27 9.10 -2.14
CA VAL A 157 7.62 10.41 -1.97
C VAL A 157 8.54 11.39 -1.23
N GLU A 158 9.18 10.93 -0.17
CA GLU A 158 10.13 11.72 0.60
C GLU A 158 11.35 12.15 -0.24
N ALA A 159 11.95 11.21 -0.97
CA ALA A 159 13.10 11.47 -1.82
C ALA A 159 12.76 12.42 -2.98
N ALA A 160 11.53 12.36 -3.50
CA ALA A 160 11.03 13.30 -4.49
C ALA A 160 10.92 14.71 -3.88
N HIS A 161 10.24 14.86 -2.74
CA HIS A 161 10.13 16.16 -2.05
C HIS A 161 11.47 16.80 -1.68
N GLN A 162 12.49 16.00 -1.34
CA GLN A 162 13.86 16.48 -1.09
C GLN A 162 14.52 17.11 -2.33
N ARG A 163 14.05 16.79 -3.54
CA ARG A 163 14.56 17.28 -4.82
C ARG A 163 13.70 18.39 -5.42
N GLY A 164 12.71 18.85 -4.65
CA GLY A 164 11.71 19.83 -5.06
C GLY A 164 10.67 19.22 -5.98
#